data_AF-A0A6G1S2D6-F1
#
_entry.id   AF-A0A6G1S2D6-F1
#
_cell.length_a   1.000
_cell.length_b   1.000
_cell.length_c   1.000
_cell.angle_alpha   90.00
_cell.angle_beta   90.00
_cell.angle_gamma   90.00
#
_symmetry.space_group_name_H-M   'P 1'
#
loop_
_entity.id
_entity.type
_entity.pdbx_description
1 polymer ?
#
loop_
_entity_poly.entity_id
_entity_poly.type
_entity_poly.pdbx_seq_one_letter_code
_entity_poly.pdbx_strand_id
1 'polypeptide(L)'
;MHISGADLFLCASYIYNHYCDCKDQHYYLSGDKISDVLCLPVDKVNRITPVLACQDRVLRVLQGSDLLYEVEVPGPPTVLALNNGNGGDSGEEIVYGTSDGKLGLIQIAASKPTPKWEIGNEKKRGGILCIDSFDILGDGVKELLVGRDDGVLEIYNFESADDPALRYDHAFSESIASIQGGCVGKDGYDEILASTYSGWLTGLTTEPVHREGGSGEELKLSQEMQSKISSLRNELEHLQIKVLQEREKYQQSSQSSTAVSSVPAFSVNDKFTLNKDDASYSLILEVQTAIDNVLVQSDVPIDLLDVDKNSAVVSFSSCDS
;
A
#
# COMPACT_ATOMS: atom_id res chain seq x y z
N MET A 1 9.36 9.98 -1.51
CA MET A 1 10.72 10.50 -1.18
C MET A 1 11.70 9.45 -1.63
N HIS A 2 12.82 9.83 -2.23
CA HIS A 2 13.86 8.90 -2.64
C HIS A 2 15.23 9.40 -2.20
N ILE A 3 16.12 8.48 -1.82
CA ILE A 3 17.46 8.80 -1.34
C ILE A 3 18.46 8.00 -2.18
N SER A 4 19.47 8.68 -2.72
CA SER A 4 20.58 8.05 -3.45
C SER A 4 21.90 8.65 -2.97
N GLY A 5 22.62 7.94 -2.10
CA GLY A 5 23.83 8.47 -1.48
C GLY A 5 23.55 9.75 -0.67
N ALA A 6 24.17 10.87 -1.05
CA ALA A 6 23.98 12.19 -0.43
C ALA A 6 22.80 12.98 -1.03
N ASP A 7 22.22 12.48 -2.12
CA ASP A 7 21.12 13.12 -2.83
C ASP A 7 19.76 12.71 -2.23
N LEU A 8 18.94 13.72 -1.94
CA LEU A 8 17.60 13.60 -1.40
C LEU A 8 16.59 14.20 -2.38
N PHE A 9 15.66 13.38 -2.84
CA PHE A 9 14.58 13.74 -3.75
C PHE A 9 13.25 13.73 -2.99
N LEU A 10 12.60 14.89 -2.90
CA LEU A 10 11.41 15.05 -2.07
C LEU A 10 10.31 15.79 -2.81
N CYS A 11 9.08 15.37 -2.55
CA CYS A 11 7.89 15.94 -3.16
C CYS A 11 6.90 16.40 -2.08
N ALA A 12 6.26 17.53 -2.36
CA ALA A 12 4.98 17.92 -1.77
C ALA A 12 3.87 17.60 -2.77
N SER A 13 2.69 18.22 -2.65
CA SER A 13 1.58 17.96 -3.57
C SER A 13 1.93 18.28 -5.02
N TYR A 14 2.55 19.42 -5.33
CA TYR A 14 2.89 19.80 -6.72
C TYR A 14 4.38 20.14 -6.90
N ILE A 15 5.12 20.23 -5.80
CA ILE A 15 6.50 20.70 -5.78
C ILE A 15 7.41 19.49 -5.66
N TYR A 16 8.43 19.43 -6.50
CA TYR A 16 9.58 18.56 -6.37
C TYR A 16 10.81 19.42 -5.99
N ASN A 17 11.62 18.92 -5.06
CA ASN A 17 12.92 19.46 -4.73
C ASN A 17 13.97 18.36 -4.69
N HIS A 18 15.20 18.71 -5.05
CA HIS A 18 16.37 17.88 -4.88
C HIS A 18 17.42 18.61 -4.05
N TYR A 19 17.89 17.95 -3.01
CA TYR A 19 18.95 18.42 -2.13
C TYR A 19 20.16 17.49 -2.24
N CYS A 20 21.35 18.06 -2.15
CA CYS A 20 22.59 17.30 -1.98
C CYS A 20 23.29 17.83 -0.73
N ASP A 21 23.55 16.99 0.27
CA ASP A 21 24.10 17.39 1.57
C ASP A 21 23.34 18.58 2.21
N CYS A 22 22.01 18.47 2.24
CA CYS A 22 21.09 19.50 2.75
C CYS A 22 21.16 20.86 2.02
N LYS A 23 21.76 20.93 0.84
CA LYS A 23 21.76 22.12 -0.02
C LYS A 23 20.82 21.93 -1.19
N ASP A 24 19.89 22.86 -1.35
CA ASP A 24 18.98 22.91 -2.49
C ASP A 24 19.76 22.99 -3.81
N GLN A 25 19.45 22.09 -4.75
CA GLN A 25 20.07 22.00 -6.06
C GLN A 25 19.07 22.31 -7.17
N HIS A 26 17.89 21.67 -7.12
CA HIS A 26 16.90 21.71 -8.19
C HIS A 26 15.48 21.78 -7.64
N TYR A 27 14.63 22.48 -8.39
CA TYR A 27 13.23 22.71 -8.06
C TYR A 27 12.38 22.49 -9.31
N TYR A 28 11.24 21.83 -9.18
CA TYR A 28 10.26 21.68 -10.25
C TYR A 28 8.84 21.83 -9.71
N LEU A 29 7.99 22.54 -10.46
CA LEU A 29 6.57 22.67 -10.17
C LEU A 29 5.77 21.88 -11.22
N SER A 30 5.20 20.76 -10.79
CA SER A 30 4.37 19.90 -11.63
C SER A 30 3.02 20.53 -11.94
N GLY A 31 2.51 20.27 -13.15
CA GLY A 31 1.17 20.69 -13.57
C GLY A 31 0.03 19.95 -12.83
N ASP A 32 0.32 18.76 -12.31
CA ASP A 32 -0.60 17.96 -11.51
C ASP A 32 0.07 17.42 -10.23
N LYS A 33 -0.71 16.85 -9.33
CA LYS A 33 -0.23 16.31 -8.06
C LYS A 33 0.77 15.18 -8.28
N ILE A 34 1.84 15.21 -7.51
CA ILE A 34 2.88 14.18 -7.48
C ILE A 34 2.48 13.14 -6.45
N SER A 35 2.35 11.89 -6.88
CA SER A 35 2.07 10.74 -6.03
C SER A 35 3.36 10.14 -5.46
N ASP A 36 4.42 10.05 -6.28
CA ASP A 36 5.68 9.43 -5.89
C ASP A 36 6.87 9.98 -6.70
N VAL A 37 8.08 9.77 -6.20
CA VAL A 37 9.34 10.16 -6.84
C VAL A 37 10.39 9.07 -6.66
N LEU A 38 11.12 8.78 -7.74
CA LEU A 38 12.26 7.88 -7.79
C LEU A 38 13.41 8.56 -8.54
N CYS A 39 14.66 8.17 -8.29
CA CYS A 39 15.78 8.50 -9.17
C CYS A 39 16.38 7.21 -9.75
N LEU A 40 16.74 7.23 -11.04
CA LEU A 40 17.52 6.14 -11.62
C LEU A 40 18.89 6.02 -10.91
N PRO A 41 19.44 4.80 -10.77
CA PRO A 41 20.77 4.53 -10.22
C PRO A 41 21.86 5.36 -10.89
N VAL A 42 22.38 6.35 -10.17
CA VAL A 42 23.38 7.30 -10.69
C VAL A 42 24.68 6.59 -11.06
N ASP A 43 25.03 5.53 -10.34
CA ASP A 43 26.20 4.67 -10.56
C ASP A 43 26.14 3.88 -11.87
N LYS A 44 24.95 3.48 -12.32
CA LYS A 44 24.76 2.78 -13.61
C LYS A 44 24.53 3.75 -14.77
N VAL A 45 23.66 4.74 -14.56
CA VAL A 45 23.18 5.65 -15.61
C VAL A 45 24.12 6.86 -15.80
N ASN A 46 25.03 7.12 -14.85
CA ASN A 46 26.02 8.20 -14.87
C ASN A 46 25.42 9.62 -14.95
N ARG A 47 24.18 9.78 -14.49
CA ARG A 47 23.48 11.07 -14.37
C ARG A 47 22.35 10.96 -13.35
N ILE A 48 21.98 12.08 -12.75
CA ILE A 48 20.79 12.20 -11.91
C ILE A 48 19.58 12.32 -12.85
N THR A 49 18.69 11.34 -12.79
CA THR A 49 17.46 11.30 -13.61
C THR A 49 16.27 10.96 -12.70
N PRO A 50 15.67 11.99 -12.08
CA PRO A 50 14.47 11.85 -11.28
C PRO A 50 13.27 11.58 -12.17
N VAL A 51 12.36 10.72 -11.70
CA VAL A 51 11.09 10.41 -12.35
C VAL A 51 9.97 10.66 -11.34
N LEU A 52 9.02 11.51 -11.74
CA LEU A 52 7.86 11.87 -10.92
C LEU A 52 6.62 11.13 -11.43
N ALA A 53 5.95 10.39 -10.56
CA ALA A 53 4.62 9.85 -10.81
C ALA A 53 3.57 10.92 -10.53
N CYS A 54 2.78 11.30 -11.53
CA CYS A 54 1.78 12.37 -11.39
C CYS A 54 0.36 11.88 -11.65
N GLN A 55 -0.63 12.43 -10.95
CA GLN A 55 -2.03 11.94 -10.95
C GLN A 55 -2.75 12.09 -12.30
N ASP A 56 -2.22 12.89 -13.21
CA ASP A 56 -2.69 13.07 -14.59
C ASP A 56 -2.29 11.93 -15.54
N ARG A 57 -1.87 10.77 -14.99
CA ARG A 57 -1.47 9.55 -15.74
C ARG A 57 -0.18 9.72 -16.53
N VAL A 58 0.74 10.51 -15.99
CA VAL A 58 2.03 10.80 -16.61
C VAL A 58 3.17 10.51 -15.63
N LEU A 59 4.22 9.86 -16.13
CA LEU A 59 5.54 9.88 -15.50
C LEU A 59 6.37 11.00 -16.12
N ARG A 60 6.81 11.96 -15.31
CA ARG A 60 7.63 13.10 -15.73
C ARG A 60 9.09 12.78 -15.49
N VAL A 61 9.87 12.67 -16.56
CA VAL A 61 11.30 12.42 -16.48
C VAL A 61 12.02 13.76 -16.47
N LEU A 62 12.78 14.03 -15.41
CA LEU A 62 13.46 15.30 -15.21
C LEU A 62 14.96 15.19 -15.45
N GLN A 63 15.57 16.32 -15.80
CA GLN A 63 17.02 16.50 -15.72
C GLN A 63 17.29 17.87 -15.09
N GLY A 64 17.86 17.87 -13.89
CA GLY A 64 17.97 19.09 -13.10
C GLY A 64 16.59 19.62 -12.69
N SER A 65 16.29 20.86 -13.09
CA SER A 65 14.99 21.52 -12.85
C SER A 65 14.05 21.48 -14.06
N ASP A 66 14.50 20.88 -15.17
CA ASP A 66 13.79 20.89 -16.44
C ASP A 66 13.12 19.53 -16.72
N LEU A 67 11.93 19.59 -17.34
CA LEU A 67 11.23 18.43 -17.86
C LEU A 67 11.92 17.96 -19.14
N LEU A 68 12.42 16.72 -19.15
CA LEU A 68 13.05 16.12 -20.32
C LEU A 68 11.99 15.58 -21.29
N TYR A 69 11.10 14.72 -20.80
CA TYR A 69 9.93 14.24 -21.53
C TYR A 69 8.91 13.62 -20.56
N GLU A 70 7.72 13.36 -21.09
CA GLU A 70 6.61 12.72 -20.39
C GLU A 70 6.37 11.30 -20.93
N VAL A 71 5.92 10.42 -20.05
CA VAL A 71 5.52 9.05 -20.39
C VAL A 71 4.09 8.83 -19.96
N GLU A 72 3.21 8.53 -20.91
CA GLU A 72 1.82 8.19 -20.61
C GLU A 72 1.72 6.79 -20.00
N VAL A 73 0.89 6.65 -18.98
CA VAL A 73 0.56 5.37 -18.32
C VAL A 73 -0.96 5.17 -18.32
N PRO A 74 -1.47 3.92 -18.25
CA PRO A 74 -2.89 3.62 -18.45
C PRO A 74 -3.83 4.12 -17.34
N GLY A 75 -3.29 4.54 -16.20
CA GLY A 75 -4.01 5.03 -15.02
C GLY A 75 -3.12 5.91 -14.15
N PRO A 76 -3.66 6.64 -13.16
CA PRO A 76 -2.87 7.50 -12.28
C PRO A 76 -1.82 6.67 -11.52
N PRO A 77 -0.51 6.90 -11.73
CA PRO A 77 0.54 6.19 -11.01
C PRO A 77 0.55 6.60 -9.53
N THR A 78 0.71 5.62 -8.66
CA THR A 78 0.69 5.77 -7.20
C THR A 78 2.00 5.40 -6.54
N VAL A 79 2.77 4.49 -7.16
CA VAL A 79 4.06 4.02 -6.64
C VAL A 79 5.02 3.69 -7.78
N LEU A 80 6.30 3.99 -7.57
CA LEU A 80 7.41 3.64 -8.45
C LEU A 80 8.43 2.78 -7.72
N ALA A 81 9.00 1.80 -8.40
CA ALA A 81 10.12 1.00 -7.91
C ALA A 81 11.14 0.78 -9.01
N LEU A 82 12.42 0.64 -8.62
CA LEU A 82 13.45 0.20 -9.55
C LEU A 82 13.28 -1.30 -9.83
N ASN A 83 13.37 -1.70 -11.10
CA ASN A 83 13.37 -3.12 -11.44
C ASN A 83 14.52 -3.84 -10.70
N ASN A 84 14.23 -4.98 -10.06
CA ASN A 84 15.16 -5.72 -9.19
C ASN A 84 15.79 -4.91 -8.04
N GLY A 85 15.27 -3.73 -7.74
CA GLY A 85 15.84 -2.77 -6.79
C GLY A 85 17.09 -2.03 -7.29
N ASN A 86 17.51 -2.25 -8.54
CA ASN A 86 18.75 -1.67 -9.09
C ASN A 86 18.59 -1.13 -10.53
N GLY A 87 17.36 -1.00 -11.01
CA GLY A 87 17.02 -0.49 -12.34
C GLY A 87 17.25 -1.49 -13.47
N GLY A 88 17.32 -2.79 -13.15
CA GLY A 88 17.66 -3.85 -14.11
C GLY A 88 19.12 -3.79 -14.56
N ASP A 89 19.42 -4.47 -15.67
CA ASP A 89 20.79 -4.60 -16.19
C ASP A 89 21.39 -3.24 -16.59
N SER A 90 20.56 -2.39 -17.20
CA SER A 90 20.95 -1.05 -17.68
C SER A 90 20.89 0.03 -16.59
N GLY A 91 20.18 -0.20 -15.49
CA GLY A 91 19.87 0.83 -14.50
C GLY A 91 18.73 1.77 -14.92
N GLU A 92 18.12 1.58 -16.08
CA GLU A 92 17.10 2.49 -16.62
C GLU A 92 15.66 1.98 -16.47
N GLU A 93 15.44 0.88 -15.76
CA GLU A 93 14.14 0.21 -15.71
C GLU A 93 13.35 0.51 -14.42
N ILE A 94 12.12 1.00 -14.59
CA ILE A 94 11.20 1.35 -13.51
C ILE A 94 9.92 0.53 -13.65
N VAL A 95 9.50 -0.07 -12.54
CA VAL A 95 8.16 -0.64 -12.36
C VAL A 95 7.25 0.43 -11.79
N TYR A 96 6.07 0.63 -12.39
CA TYR A 96 5.03 1.51 -11.86
C TYR A 96 3.80 0.69 -11.45
N GLY A 97 3.12 1.17 -10.42
CA GLY A 97 1.77 0.73 -10.05
C GLY A 97 0.78 1.89 -10.14
N THR A 98 -0.46 1.61 -10.54
CA THR A 98 -1.51 2.63 -10.69
C THR A 98 -2.64 2.50 -9.67
N SER A 99 -3.38 3.59 -9.45
CA SER A 99 -4.53 3.67 -8.55
C SER A 99 -5.72 2.80 -8.96
N ASP A 100 -5.76 2.39 -10.24
CA ASP A 100 -6.75 1.48 -10.82
C ASP A 100 -6.21 0.04 -10.97
N GLY A 101 -5.07 -0.26 -10.36
CA GLY A 101 -4.61 -1.63 -10.13
C GLY A 101 -3.76 -2.24 -11.24
N LYS A 102 -3.23 -1.44 -12.17
CA LYS A 102 -2.34 -1.91 -13.24
C LYS A 102 -0.87 -1.80 -12.84
N LEU A 103 -0.05 -2.71 -13.34
CA LEU A 103 1.41 -2.68 -13.21
C LEU A 103 2.04 -2.55 -14.59
N GLY A 104 3.21 -1.94 -14.68
CA GLY A 104 4.01 -2.05 -15.89
C GLY A 104 5.47 -1.77 -15.64
N LEU A 105 6.30 -2.22 -16.59
CA LEU A 105 7.73 -1.96 -16.63
C LEU A 105 8.05 -1.08 -17.82
N ILE A 106 8.74 0.03 -17.55
CA ILE A 106 9.19 0.97 -18.59
C ILE A 106 10.68 1.21 -18.41
N GLN A 107 11.41 1.13 -19.52
CA GLN A 107 12.78 1.58 -19.60
C GLN A 107 12.83 3.08 -19.94
N ILE A 108 13.44 3.88 -19.07
CA ILE A 108 13.61 5.33 -19.17
C ILE A 108 14.97 5.63 -19.82
N ALA A 109 15.03 5.55 -21.14
CA ALA A 109 16.25 5.85 -21.89
C ALA A 109 16.46 7.37 -22.04
N ALA A 110 17.62 7.79 -22.55
CA ALA A 110 17.99 9.21 -22.62
C ALA A 110 17.05 10.14 -23.41
N SER A 111 16.27 9.63 -24.37
CA SER A 111 15.42 10.49 -25.21
C SER A 111 13.98 10.00 -25.32
N LYS A 112 13.69 8.75 -24.97
CA LYS A 112 12.35 8.17 -25.12
C LYS A 112 12.15 7.01 -24.14
N PRO A 113 10.92 6.81 -23.65
CA PRO A 113 10.58 5.61 -22.92
C PRO A 113 10.48 4.40 -23.87
N THR A 114 10.77 3.21 -23.35
CA THR A 114 10.48 1.94 -24.01
C THR A 114 9.69 1.05 -23.06
N PRO A 115 8.36 0.90 -23.24
CA PRO A 115 7.57 -0.03 -22.44
C PRO A 115 8.01 -1.46 -22.73
N LYS A 116 8.07 -2.28 -21.67
CA LYS A 116 8.48 -3.69 -21.75
C LYS A 116 7.26 -4.60 -21.65
N TRP A 117 6.53 -4.48 -20.54
CA TRP A 117 5.31 -5.23 -20.28
C TRP A 117 4.34 -4.42 -19.44
N GLU A 118 3.07 -4.82 -19.47
CA GLU A 118 2.00 -4.27 -18.66
C GLU A 118 1.10 -5.42 -18.17
N ILE A 119 0.72 -5.39 -16.89
CA ILE A 119 -0.25 -6.30 -16.29
C ILE A 119 -1.53 -5.50 -16.06
N GLY A 120 -2.59 -5.90 -16.77
CA GLY A 120 -3.93 -5.36 -16.57
C GLY A 120 -4.57 -5.83 -15.26
N ASN A 121 -5.66 -5.17 -14.86
CA ASN A 121 -6.39 -5.50 -13.63
C ASN A 121 -7.65 -6.34 -13.92
N GLU A 122 -7.48 -7.52 -14.52
CA GLU A 122 -8.61 -8.37 -14.96
C GLU A 122 -9.52 -8.83 -13.81
N LYS A 123 -8.92 -9.04 -12.63
CA LYS A 123 -9.63 -9.43 -11.40
C LYS A 123 -10.28 -8.26 -10.66
N LYS A 124 -10.22 -7.03 -11.21
CA LYS A 124 -10.77 -5.80 -10.61
C LYS A 124 -10.33 -5.61 -9.15
N ARG A 125 -9.04 -5.84 -8.89
CA ARG A 125 -8.40 -5.66 -7.59
C ARG A 125 -8.19 -4.18 -7.28
N GLY A 126 -7.82 -3.91 -6.04
CA GLY A 126 -7.47 -2.60 -5.55
C GLY A 126 -6.34 -1.91 -6.31
N GLY A 127 -6.23 -0.60 -6.07
CA GLY A 127 -5.10 0.21 -6.52
C GLY A 127 -3.80 -0.25 -5.86
N ILE A 128 -2.67 0.00 -6.52
CA ILE A 128 -1.37 -0.48 -6.06
C ILE A 128 -0.76 0.55 -5.13
N LEU A 129 -0.41 0.15 -3.91
CA LEU A 129 0.14 1.07 -2.91
C LEU A 129 1.63 0.89 -2.70
N CYS A 130 2.13 -0.34 -2.81
CA CYS A 130 3.55 -0.63 -2.59
C CYS A 130 4.04 -1.76 -3.49
N ILE A 131 5.32 -1.67 -3.85
CA ILE A 131 6.03 -2.63 -4.71
C ILE A 131 7.42 -2.86 -4.11
N ASP A 132 7.86 -4.11 -4.11
CA ASP A 132 9.24 -4.48 -3.76
C ASP A 132 9.76 -5.60 -4.69
N SER A 133 11.07 -5.84 -4.67
CA SER A 133 11.71 -6.93 -5.44
C SER A 133 12.64 -7.77 -4.56
N PHE A 134 12.29 -9.03 -4.38
CA PHE A 134 12.99 -9.94 -3.49
C PHE A 134 12.91 -11.39 -4.00
N ASP A 135 14.01 -12.12 -3.87
CA ASP A 135 14.12 -13.54 -4.26
C ASP A 135 13.58 -14.41 -3.13
N ILE A 136 12.26 -14.59 -3.09
CA ILE A 136 11.57 -15.37 -2.06
C ILE A 136 11.65 -16.88 -2.36
N LEU A 137 11.95 -17.25 -3.60
CA LEU A 137 12.10 -18.65 -4.03
C LEU A 137 13.52 -19.20 -3.83
N GLY A 138 14.51 -18.31 -3.65
CA GLY A 138 15.91 -18.66 -3.44
C GLY A 138 16.59 -19.21 -4.70
N ASP A 139 16.11 -18.86 -5.89
CA ASP A 139 16.63 -19.35 -7.17
C ASP A 139 17.62 -18.38 -7.84
N GLY A 140 17.87 -17.23 -7.20
CA GLY A 140 18.75 -16.17 -7.67
C GLY A 140 18.05 -15.12 -8.54
N VAL A 141 16.76 -15.30 -8.86
CA VAL A 141 15.94 -14.34 -9.58
C VAL A 141 14.95 -13.71 -8.60
N LYS A 142 14.85 -12.38 -8.58
CA LYS A 142 13.92 -11.70 -7.69
C LYS A 142 12.50 -11.76 -8.22
N GLU A 143 11.56 -12.07 -7.34
CA GLU A 143 10.14 -11.88 -7.57
C GLU A 143 9.73 -10.41 -7.37
N LEU A 144 8.65 -10.03 -8.05
CA LEU A 144 7.96 -8.77 -7.81
C LEU A 144 6.88 -8.97 -6.76
N LEU A 145 7.01 -8.25 -5.64
CA LEU A 145 6.06 -8.25 -4.54
C LEU A 145 5.16 -7.02 -4.67
N VAL A 146 3.85 -7.19 -4.58
CA VAL A 146 2.87 -6.12 -4.80
C VAL A 146 1.84 -6.11 -3.69
N GLY A 147 1.64 -4.95 -3.05
CA GLY A 147 0.60 -4.72 -2.06
C GLY A 147 -0.47 -3.75 -2.57
N ARG A 148 -1.74 -4.12 -2.40
CA ARG A 148 -2.90 -3.36 -2.90
C ARG A 148 -3.73 -2.72 -1.80
N ASP A 149 -4.54 -1.74 -2.19
CA ASP A 149 -5.46 -1.03 -1.29
C ASP A 149 -6.69 -1.85 -0.88
N ASP A 150 -6.98 -2.97 -1.55
CA ASP A 150 -8.03 -3.91 -1.15
C ASP A 150 -7.50 -5.06 -0.28
N GLY A 151 -6.27 -4.93 0.22
CA GLY A 151 -5.62 -5.90 1.09
C GLY A 151 -5.02 -7.10 0.37
N VAL A 152 -5.04 -7.14 -0.96
CA VAL A 152 -4.45 -8.26 -1.70
C VAL A 152 -2.95 -8.06 -1.88
N LEU A 153 -2.17 -9.03 -1.42
CA LEU A 153 -0.75 -9.22 -1.70
C LEU A 153 -0.59 -10.16 -2.88
N GLU A 154 0.29 -9.83 -3.81
CA GLU A 154 0.62 -10.65 -4.98
C GLU A 154 2.13 -10.86 -5.10
N ILE A 155 2.52 -12.05 -5.53
CA ILE A 155 3.90 -12.40 -5.88
C ILE A 155 3.91 -12.81 -7.34
N TYR A 156 4.66 -12.05 -8.15
CA TYR A 156 4.88 -12.35 -9.56
C TYR A 156 6.31 -12.85 -9.76
N ASN A 157 6.45 -13.90 -10.57
CA ASN A 157 7.74 -14.40 -11.04
C ASN A 157 7.86 -14.12 -12.54
N PHE A 158 9.09 -13.93 -13.00
CA PHE A 158 9.43 -13.73 -14.40
C PHE A 158 9.93 -15.05 -15.00
N GLU A 159 9.02 -15.89 -15.51
CA GLU A 159 9.41 -17.12 -16.24
C GLU A 159 10.20 -16.78 -17.52
N SER A 160 9.93 -15.61 -18.09
CA SER A 160 10.76 -14.94 -19.09
C SER A 160 10.84 -13.45 -18.79
N ALA A 161 11.88 -12.76 -19.26
CA ALA A 161 12.14 -11.35 -18.94
C ALA A 161 10.96 -10.40 -19.27
N ASP A 162 10.07 -10.80 -20.18
CA ASP A 162 9.00 -9.96 -20.71
C ASP A 162 7.59 -10.40 -20.26
N ASP A 163 7.45 -11.47 -19.47
CA ASP A 163 6.13 -12.01 -19.10
C ASP A 163 6.03 -12.37 -17.61
N PRO A 164 5.54 -11.45 -16.76
CA PRO A 164 5.33 -11.71 -15.33
C PRO A 164 4.10 -12.61 -15.10
N ALA A 165 4.32 -13.74 -14.42
CA ALA A 165 3.28 -14.69 -14.06
C ALA A 165 2.94 -14.60 -12.55
N LEU A 166 1.65 -14.50 -12.22
CA LEU A 166 1.18 -14.54 -10.82
C LEU A 166 1.43 -15.93 -10.23
N ARG A 167 2.23 -16.00 -9.17
CA ARG A 167 2.57 -17.26 -8.47
C ARG A 167 1.74 -17.48 -7.23
N TYR A 168 1.50 -16.41 -6.48
CA TYR A 168 0.82 -16.49 -5.19
C TYR A 168 0.05 -15.19 -4.93
N ASP A 169 -1.09 -15.34 -4.28
CA ASP A 169 -1.84 -14.22 -3.72
C ASP A 169 -2.35 -14.54 -2.31
N HIS A 170 -2.45 -13.48 -1.50
CA HIS A 170 -2.98 -13.55 -0.13
C HIS A 170 -3.83 -12.32 0.16
N ALA A 171 -4.98 -12.53 0.79
CA ALA A 171 -5.88 -11.44 1.15
C ALA A 171 -5.76 -11.11 2.65
N PHE A 172 -5.32 -9.88 2.93
CA PHE A 172 -5.46 -9.23 4.22
C PHE A 172 -6.84 -8.57 4.33
N SER A 173 -7.25 -8.23 5.55
CA SER A 173 -8.54 -7.57 5.82
C SER A 173 -8.47 -6.04 5.72
N GLU A 174 -7.31 -5.48 5.44
CA GLU A 174 -6.99 -4.05 5.44
C GLU A 174 -6.08 -3.73 4.25
N SER A 175 -6.05 -2.48 3.82
CA SER A 175 -5.14 -2.02 2.78
C SER A 175 -3.68 -2.23 3.18
N ILE A 176 -2.85 -2.66 2.21
CA ILE A 176 -1.42 -2.90 2.44
C ILE A 176 -0.66 -1.59 2.20
N ALA A 177 -0.11 -1.03 3.28
CA ALA A 177 0.62 0.24 3.23
C ALA A 177 2.08 0.08 2.81
N SER A 178 2.71 -1.06 3.10
CA SER A 178 4.09 -1.35 2.73
C SER A 178 4.34 -2.86 2.65
N ILE A 179 5.28 -3.25 1.78
CA ILE A 179 5.75 -4.62 1.61
C ILE A 179 7.28 -4.64 1.50
N GLN A 180 7.90 -5.64 2.11
CA GLN A 180 9.34 -5.91 2.00
C GLN A 180 9.60 -7.42 2.04
N GLY A 181 10.51 -7.91 1.20
CA GLY A 181 11.07 -9.26 1.37
C GLY A 181 12.31 -9.26 2.26
N GLY A 182 12.52 -10.33 3.03
CA GLY A 182 13.69 -10.46 3.90
C GLY A 182 13.58 -11.61 4.88
N CYS A 183 14.19 -11.46 6.06
CA CYS A 183 14.16 -12.44 7.15
C CYS A 183 14.16 -11.70 8.49
N VAL A 184 13.04 -11.73 9.23
CA VAL A 184 12.86 -11.11 10.56
C VAL A 184 12.48 -12.16 11.61
N GLY A 185 11.64 -13.14 11.26
CA GLY A 185 11.15 -14.15 12.19
C GLY A 185 12.21 -15.16 12.65
N LYS A 186 12.63 -16.05 11.74
CA LYS A 186 13.57 -17.13 12.03
C LYS A 186 14.65 -17.20 10.97
N ASP A 187 15.91 -17.14 11.41
CA ASP A 187 17.09 -17.23 10.55
C ASP A 187 17.03 -18.45 9.61
N GLY A 188 17.34 -18.21 8.35
CA GLY A 188 17.37 -19.24 7.31
C GLY A 188 16.03 -19.50 6.62
N TYR A 189 14.97 -18.77 6.99
CA TYR A 189 13.69 -18.77 6.28
C TYR A 189 13.37 -17.37 5.81
N ASP A 190 13.32 -17.19 4.50
CA ASP A 190 12.87 -15.95 3.91
C ASP A 190 11.38 -15.74 4.13
N GLU A 191 10.97 -14.49 4.20
CA GLU A 191 9.61 -14.07 4.46
C GLU A 191 9.29 -12.76 3.75
N ILE A 192 8.00 -12.53 3.57
CA ILE A 192 7.46 -11.26 3.11
C ILE A 192 6.78 -10.58 4.29
N LEU A 193 7.29 -9.41 4.66
CA LEU A 193 6.70 -8.57 5.68
C LEU A 193 5.75 -7.56 5.04
N ALA A 194 4.49 -7.59 5.45
CA ALA A 194 3.47 -6.62 5.05
C ALA A 194 3.05 -5.76 6.25
N SER A 195 2.93 -4.46 6.04
CA SER A 195 2.30 -3.52 6.98
C SER A 195 0.91 -3.15 6.46
N THR A 196 -0.12 -3.27 7.30
CA THR A 196 -1.48 -2.84 6.96
C THR A 196 -1.79 -1.42 7.45
N TYR A 197 -2.91 -0.86 7.02
CA TYR A 197 -3.38 0.49 7.39
C TYR A 197 -3.46 0.75 8.90
N SER A 198 -3.97 -0.20 9.69
CA SER A 198 -4.06 -0.03 11.14
C SER A 198 -2.73 -0.25 11.86
N GLY A 199 -1.66 -0.60 11.12
CA GLY A 199 -0.30 -0.77 11.64
C GLY A 199 0.06 -2.20 12.03
N TRP A 200 -0.71 -3.21 11.61
CA TRP A 200 -0.30 -4.61 11.80
C TRP A 200 0.88 -4.94 10.90
N LEU A 201 1.95 -5.44 11.51
CA LEU A 201 3.09 -6.02 10.82
C LEU A 201 2.92 -7.54 10.78
N THR A 202 2.72 -8.09 9.59
CA THR A 202 2.49 -9.53 9.39
C THR A 202 3.52 -10.12 8.44
N GLY A 203 4.18 -11.19 8.87
CA GLY A 203 5.13 -11.95 8.05
C GLY A 203 4.47 -13.17 7.40
N LEU A 204 4.69 -13.35 6.11
CA LEU A 204 4.40 -14.57 5.36
C LEU A 204 5.71 -15.33 5.16
N THR A 205 5.96 -16.33 6.00
CA THR A 205 7.24 -17.06 6.06
C THR A 205 7.26 -18.32 5.19
N THR A 206 8.44 -18.65 4.68
CA THR A 206 8.74 -19.95 4.03
C THR A 206 8.97 -21.07 5.03
N GLU A 207 9.06 -20.78 6.34
CA GLU A 207 9.21 -21.82 7.36
C GLU A 207 8.03 -22.82 7.31
N PRO A 208 8.31 -24.12 7.14
CA PRO A 208 7.27 -25.14 7.19
C PRO A 208 6.66 -25.17 8.60
N VAL A 209 5.45 -24.64 8.74
CA VAL A 209 4.68 -24.78 9.98
C VAL A 209 4.36 -26.26 10.14
N HIS A 210 5.10 -26.97 11.00
CA HIS A 210 4.81 -28.35 11.36
C HIS A 210 3.43 -28.39 12.04
N ARG A 211 2.39 -28.67 11.25
CA ARG A 211 1.11 -29.14 11.76
C ARG A 211 1.32 -30.60 12.15
N GLU A 212 1.71 -30.86 13.38
CA GLU A 212 1.56 -32.19 13.96
C GLU A 212 0.07 -32.54 13.93
N GLY A 213 -0.34 -33.29 12.92
CA GLY A 213 -1.75 -33.61 12.66
C GLY A 213 -1.86 -34.97 11.98
N GLY A 214 -1.52 -36.03 12.73
CA GLY A 214 -2.01 -37.37 12.42
C GLY A 214 -3.54 -37.42 12.57
N SER A 215 -4.19 -38.20 11.72
CA SER A 215 -5.65 -38.34 11.66
C SER A 215 -6.29 -38.62 13.03
N GLY A 216 -7.00 -37.64 13.59
CA GLY A 216 -7.95 -37.85 14.68
C GLY A 216 -7.57 -37.30 16.06
N GLU A 217 -6.43 -36.64 16.24
CA GLU A 217 -6.19 -35.87 17.48
C GLU A 217 -6.65 -34.42 17.30
N GLU A 218 -7.44 -33.92 18.25
CA GLU A 218 -7.74 -32.49 18.39
C GLU A 218 -6.44 -31.69 18.22
N LEU A 219 -6.49 -30.60 17.44
CA LEU A 219 -5.38 -29.67 17.25
C LEU A 219 -4.94 -29.16 18.64
N LYS A 220 -3.99 -29.87 19.28
CA LYS A 220 -3.40 -29.43 20.53
C LYS A 220 -2.70 -28.12 20.22
N LEU A 221 -3.28 -27.01 20.68
CA LEU A 221 -2.67 -25.70 20.57
C LEU A 221 -1.21 -25.81 21.03
N SER A 222 -0.28 -25.34 20.21
CA SER A 222 1.14 -25.32 20.58
C SER A 222 1.32 -24.63 21.93
N GLN A 223 2.33 -25.05 22.69
CA GLN A 223 2.60 -24.47 24.01
C GLN A 223 2.79 -22.94 23.92
N GLU A 224 3.38 -22.47 22.82
CA GLU A 224 3.51 -21.04 22.50
C GLU A 224 2.15 -20.35 22.32
N MET A 225 1.22 -20.97 21.58
CA MET A 225 -0.12 -20.41 21.39
C MET A 225 -0.88 -20.36 22.71
N GLN A 226 -0.78 -21.39 23.56
CA GLN A 226 -1.40 -21.39 24.88
C GLN A 226 -0.83 -20.30 25.79
N SER A 227 0.50 -20.13 25.80
CA SER A 227 1.17 -19.07 26.54
C SER A 227 0.72 -17.68 26.08
N LYS A 228 0.65 -17.46 24.75
CA LYS A 228 0.16 -16.21 24.15
C LYS A 228 -1.28 -15.90 24.56
N ILE A 229 -2.18 -16.90 24.50
CA ILE A 229 -3.57 -16.74 24.94
C ILE A 229 -3.66 -16.39 26.42
N SER A 230 -2.86 -17.05 27.27
CA SER A 230 -2.84 -16.74 28.70
C SER A 230 -2.37 -15.32 28.99
N SER A 231 -1.32 -14.86 28.29
CA SER A 231 -0.83 -13.49 28.41
C SER A 231 -1.89 -12.47 27.99
N LEU A 232 -2.54 -12.70 26.84
CA LEU A 232 -3.59 -11.82 26.32
C LEU A 232 -4.80 -11.74 27.26
N ARG A 233 -5.18 -12.84 27.90
CA ARG A 233 -6.27 -12.84 28.90
C ARG A 233 -5.94 -11.96 30.11
N ASN A 234 -4.73 -12.08 30.64
CA ASN A 234 -4.28 -11.27 31.78
C ASN A 234 -4.21 -9.77 31.42
N GLU A 235 -3.69 -9.45 30.24
CA GLU A 235 -3.64 -8.08 29.74
C GLU A 235 -5.03 -7.48 29.56
N LEU A 236 -5.95 -8.26 28.97
CA LEU A 236 -7.33 -7.86 28.76
C LEU A 236 -8.06 -7.60 30.07
N GLU A 237 -7.90 -8.45 31.08
CA GLU A 237 -8.49 -8.24 32.41
C GLU A 237 -7.99 -6.93 33.04
N HIS A 238 -6.68 -6.70 33.01
CA HIS A 238 -6.10 -5.47 33.56
C HIS A 238 -6.57 -4.22 32.80
N LEU A 239 -6.61 -4.27 31.48
CA LEU A 239 -7.11 -3.16 30.65
C LEU A 239 -8.60 -2.90 30.86
N GLN A 240 -9.43 -3.94 31.01
CA GLN A 240 -10.85 -3.80 31.28
C GLN A 240 -11.10 -3.07 32.60
N ILE A 241 -10.41 -3.47 33.68
CA ILE A 241 -10.54 -2.81 34.98
C ILE A 241 -10.15 -1.33 34.86
N LYS A 242 -9.02 -1.04 34.21
CA LYS A 242 -8.53 0.34 34.03
C LYS A 242 -9.52 1.19 33.22
N VAL A 243 -10.04 0.66 32.11
CA VAL A 243 -11.02 1.36 31.27
C VAL A 243 -12.32 1.62 32.02
N LEU A 244 -12.81 0.66 32.82
CA LEU A 244 -14.00 0.83 33.64
C LEU A 244 -13.82 1.96 34.67
N GLN A 245 -12.69 1.96 35.39
CA GLN A 245 -12.39 3.02 36.36
C GLN A 245 -12.32 4.41 35.71
N GLU A 246 -11.66 4.53 34.56
CA GLU A 246 -11.58 5.82 33.85
C GLU A 246 -12.94 6.24 33.25
N ARG A 247 -13.77 5.29 32.81
CA ARG A 247 -15.15 5.58 32.39
C ARG A 247 -16.01 6.12 33.53
N GLU A 248 -15.91 5.54 34.72
CA GLU A 248 -16.62 6.03 35.91
C GLU A 248 -16.16 7.44 36.30
N LYS A 249 -14.85 7.70 36.28
CA LYS A 249 -14.29 9.05 36.51
C LYS A 249 -14.80 10.05 35.48
N TYR A 250 -14.80 9.66 34.20
CA TYR A 250 -15.31 10.50 33.12
C TYR A 250 -16.80 10.84 33.34
N GLN A 251 -17.62 9.83 33.65
CA GLN A 251 -19.05 10.00 33.93
C GLN A 251 -19.32 10.93 35.12
N GLN A 252 -18.50 10.87 36.16
CA GLN A 252 -18.62 11.78 37.32
C GLN A 252 -18.21 13.20 36.94
N SER A 253 -17.12 13.36 36.17
CA SER A 253 -16.61 14.67 35.75
C SER A 253 -17.55 15.38 34.76
N SER A 254 -18.24 14.63 33.90
CA SER A 254 -19.16 15.18 32.90
C SER A 254 -20.45 15.77 33.48
N GLN A 255 -20.74 15.51 34.76
CA GLN A 255 -21.86 16.13 35.48
C GLN A 255 -21.56 17.57 35.95
N SER A 256 -20.30 18.02 35.86
CA SER A 256 -19.93 19.39 36.19
C SER A 256 -20.35 20.36 35.09
N SER A 257 -20.96 21.48 35.47
CA SER A 257 -21.38 22.54 34.53
C SER A 257 -20.23 23.26 33.83
N THR A 258 -18.99 23.09 34.31
CA THR A 258 -17.78 23.67 33.72
C THR A 258 -16.97 22.66 32.92
N ALA A 259 -17.39 21.40 32.84
CA ALA A 259 -16.68 20.36 32.11
C ALA A 259 -16.94 20.48 30.60
N VAL A 260 -15.89 20.25 29.81
CA VAL A 260 -15.95 20.18 28.34
C VAL A 260 -15.45 18.81 27.91
N SER A 261 -16.30 18.08 27.19
CA SER A 261 -15.95 16.78 26.63
C SER A 261 -15.16 16.94 25.34
N SER A 262 -13.99 16.31 25.26
CA SER A 262 -13.22 16.20 24.03
C SER A 262 -13.74 15.05 23.17
N VAL A 263 -13.86 15.28 21.86
CA VAL A 263 -14.16 14.22 20.88
C VAL A 263 -12.83 13.56 20.47
N PRO A 264 -12.71 12.22 20.53
CA PRO A 264 -11.53 11.55 20.02
C PRO A 264 -11.43 11.75 18.50
N ALA A 265 -10.32 12.31 18.04
CA ALA A 265 -10.03 12.42 16.62
C ALA A 265 -9.43 11.10 16.12
N PHE A 266 -9.89 10.63 14.97
CA PHE A 266 -9.33 9.49 14.26
C PHE A 266 -9.33 9.77 12.76
N SER A 267 -8.44 9.10 12.04
CA SER A 267 -8.30 9.24 10.59
C SER A 267 -9.21 8.25 9.87
N VAL A 268 -9.96 8.75 8.89
CA VAL A 268 -10.68 7.94 7.91
C VAL A 268 -9.88 8.01 6.62
N ASN A 269 -9.51 6.85 6.09
CA ASN A 269 -8.93 6.73 4.77
C ASN A 269 -10.07 6.47 3.79
N ASP A 270 -10.52 7.52 3.12
CA ASP A 270 -11.58 7.47 2.13
C ASP A 270 -11.04 7.49 0.70
N LYS A 271 -11.66 6.69 -0.17
CA LYS A 271 -11.38 6.66 -1.61
C LYS A 271 -12.69 6.69 -2.37
N PHE A 272 -12.87 7.70 -3.22
CA PHE A 272 -14.04 7.84 -4.08
C PHE A 272 -13.61 7.88 -5.54
N THR A 273 -13.76 6.75 -6.24
CA THR A 273 -13.23 6.59 -7.60
C THR A 273 -14.29 6.15 -8.58
N LEU A 274 -14.27 6.73 -9.78
CA LEU A 274 -15.12 6.32 -10.89
C LEU A 274 -14.57 5.03 -11.53
N ASN A 275 -15.39 3.99 -11.52
CA ASN A 275 -15.15 2.79 -12.31
C ASN A 275 -15.58 3.06 -13.77
N LYS A 276 -14.65 2.86 -14.71
CA LYS A 276 -14.88 3.16 -16.13
C LYS A 276 -15.71 2.08 -16.84
N ASP A 277 -15.71 0.87 -16.33
CA ASP A 277 -16.34 -0.27 -17.00
C ASP A 277 -17.87 -0.22 -16.91
N ASP A 278 -18.39 0.25 -15.77
CA ASP A 278 -19.82 0.27 -15.45
C ASP A 278 -20.36 1.67 -15.11
N ALA A 279 -19.52 2.71 -15.21
CA ALA A 279 -19.84 4.09 -14.90
C ALA A 279 -20.38 4.31 -13.46
N SER A 280 -20.03 3.42 -12.53
CA SER A 280 -20.35 3.55 -11.11
C SER A 280 -19.21 4.23 -10.34
N TYR A 281 -19.54 4.89 -9.23
CA TYR A 281 -18.54 5.32 -8.26
C TYR A 281 -18.36 4.26 -7.18
N SER A 282 -17.13 3.95 -6.83
CA SER A 282 -16.77 3.13 -5.67
C SER A 282 -16.32 4.04 -4.54
N LEU A 283 -17.08 4.05 -3.44
CA LEU A 283 -16.69 4.65 -2.17
C LEU A 283 -16.13 3.57 -1.24
N ILE A 284 -14.87 3.72 -0.84
CA ILE A 284 -14.21 2.86 0.13
C ILE A 284 -13.88 3.72 1.35
N LEU A 285 -14.25 3.24 2.54
CA LEU A 285 -13.96 3.87 3.82
C LEU A 285 -13.19 2.89 4.68
N GLU A 286 -12.03 3.31 5.19
CA GLU A 286 -11.20 2.49 6.04
C GLU A 286 -10.83 3.26 7.33
N VAL A 287 -10.98 2.59 8.47
CA VAL A 287 -10.73 3.14 9.82
C VAL A 287 -9.92 2.13 10.61
N GLN A 288 -9.04 2.61 11.50
CA GLN A 288 -8.16 1.77 12.33
C GLN A 288 -8.93 0.89 13.34
N THR A 289 -10.21 1.18 13.56
CA THR A 289 -11.10 0.45 14.47
C THR A 289 -12.31 -0.05 13.71
N ALA A 290 -12.93 -1.14 14.19
CA ALA A 290 -14.17 -1.65 13.63
C ALA A 290 -15.26 -0.56 13.56
N ILE A 291 -15.88 -0.43 12.40
CA ILE A 291 -16.96 0.53 12.14
C ILE A 291 -18.27 -0.04 12.68
N ASP A 292 -18.97 0.73 13.51
CA ASP A 292 -20.29 0.36 14.03
C ASP A 292 -21.38 0.57 12.97
N ASN A 293 -21.44 1.77 12.39
CA ASN A 293 -22.37 2.11 11.32
C ASN A 293 -21.81 3.23 10.42
N VAL A 294 -22.31 3.30 9.17
CA VAL A 294 -22.04 4.37 8.22
C VAL A 294 -23.38 4.93 7.75
N LEU A 295 -23.57 6.24 7.89
CA LEU A 295 -24.71 6.96 7.35
C LEU A 295 -24.31 7.57 6.00
N VAL A 296 -25.01 7.19 4.93
CA VAL A 296 -24.86 7.79 3.60
C VAL A 296 -26.09 8.65 3.33
N GLN A 297 -25.89 9.95 3.21
CA GLN A 297 -26.91 10.93 2.83
C GLN A 297 -26.50 11.56 1.50
N SER A 298 -27.49 11.77 0.62
CA SER A 298 -27.27 12.35 -0.70
C SER A 298 -28.37 13.36 -1.02
N ASP A 299 -27.97 14.48 -1.62
CA ASP A 299 -28.87 15.50 -2.17
C ASP A 299 -29.19 15.24 -3.66
N VAL A 300 -28.64 14.19 -4.23
CA VAL A 300 -28.84 13.77 -5.62
C VAL A 300 -29.44 12.36 -5.62
N PRO A 301 -30.37 12.04 -6.54
CA PRO A 301 -30.82 10.67 -6.73
C PRO A 301 -29.63 9.76 -7.05
N ILE A 302 -29.39 8.78 -6.19
CA ILE A 302 -28.31 7.79 -6.36
C ILE A 302 -28.86 6.38 -6.17
N ASP A 303 -28.30 5.45 -6.91
CA ASP A 303 -28.52 4.01 -6.72
C ASP A 303 -27.32 3.43 -5.97
N LEU A 304 -27.57 2.82 -4.80
CA LEU A 304 -26.56 2.08 -4.06
C LEU A 304 -26.57 0.62 -4.54
N LEU A 305 -25.46 0.16 -5.09
CA LEU A 305 -25.28 -1.20 -5.59
C LEU A 305 -24.65 -2.08 -4.51
N ASP A 306 -25.17 -3.30 -4.34
CA ASP A 306 -24.59 -4.29 -3.42
C ASP A 306 -23.23 -4.78 -3.95
N VAL A 307 -22.29 -5.03 -3.03
CA VAL A 307 -20.94 -5.52 -3.35
C VAL A 307 -20.72 -6.83 -2.58
N ASP A 308 -20.40 -7.92 -3.28
CA ASP A 308 -20.27 -9.27 -2.70
C ASP A 308 -19.25 -9.37 -1.55
N LYS A 309 -18.19 -8.55 -1.61
CA LYS A 309 -17.16 -8.49 -0.55
C LYS A 309 -17.64 -7.78 0.72
N ASN A 310 -18.71 -6.98 0.64
CA ASN A 310 -19.23 -6.22 1.77
C ASN A 310 -20.14 -7.10 2.64
N SER A 311 -19.89 -7.11 3.95
CA SER A 311 -20.69 -7.87 4.92
C SER A 311 -21.66 -6.99 5.72
N ALA A 312 -21.70 -5.68 5.45
CA ALA A 312 -22.60 -4.75 6.11
C ALA A 312 -24.07 -4.97 5.69
N VAL A 313 -24.98 -4.69 6.62
CA VAL A 313 -26.43 -4.70 6.34
C VAL A 313 -26.87 -3.29 5.96
N VAL A 314 -27.55 -3.16 4.83
CA VAL A 314 -28.07 -1.87 4.34
C VAL A 314 -29.48 -1.63 4.87
N SER A 315 -29.75 -0.40 5.32
CA SER A 315 -31.08 0.05 5.72
C SER A 315 -31.41 1.38 5.05
N PHE A 316 -32.45 1.39 4.21
CA PHE A 316 -32.92 2.60 3.54
C PHE A 316 -33.96 3.31 4.41
N SER A 317 -33.62 4.51 4.88
CA SER A 317 -34.58 5.39 5.55
C SER A 317 -35.47 6.08 4.52
N SER A 318 -36.75 6.27 4.84
CA SER A 318 -37.65 7.07 4.01
C SER A 318 -37.10 8.50 3.87
N CYS A 319 -36.97 8.98 2.64
CA CYS A 319 -36.61 10.37 2.36
C CYS A 319 -37.87 11.24 2.23
N ASP A 320 -37.78 12.47 2.75
CA ASP A 320 -38.79 13.50 2.48
C ASP A 320 -38.64 13.96 1.01
N SER A 321 -39.78 14.15 0.34
CA SER A 321 -39.85 14.54 -1.09
C SER A 321 -39.58 16.02 -1.32
#